data_AF-A0A812Z1C3-F1
#
_entry.id   AF-A0A812Z1C3-F1
#
_cell.length_a   1.000
_cell.length_b   1.000
_cell.length_c   1.000
_cell.angle_alpha   90.00
_cell.angle_beta   90.00
_cell.angle_gamma   90.00
#
_symmetry.space_group_name_H-M   'P 1'
#
loop_
_entity.id
_entity.type
_entity.pdbx_description
1 polymer ?
#
loop_
_entity_poly.entity_id
_entity_poly.type
_entity_poly.pdbx_seq_one_letter_code
_entity_poly.pdbx_strand_id
1 'polypeptide(L)'
;PMSYEVQKTLEDRWAKGWQGDDGSDTFYVKANGYTYGIDCYCMLQWNAKTNRRRPIRREERLNPAAVPELLQKHQDFKTEISRHLAENAALKSKVADLEAQLLILKAPQPRAEHTTHMLLQEPWRMSHQLGMSIRVEVPPEDGLFAVLQKALCASCPADHHGDCTLARNLTITKLEQIQNIGLWKSYEFRKEQVKKELEGKAAPAVTSSFAACQWAKMDPTVNEVLVLHGTTPDKVDLIANFGFDERLAREKGRYGQGVYFTDQTCKAFQYSGASQQSEGCFIVTRLIVGDPHYARGPLPQVKVEPLRDPQDASRGRCHSVIAAPGTPSGSGPQQVHRELVIFNGAQAYPEMIVHIRRPTDQ
;
A
#
# COMPACT_ATOMS: atom_id res chain seq x y z
N PRO A 1 6.13 -34.06 -61.56
CA PRO A 1 6.32 -33.17 -60.39
C PRO A 1 5.06 -33.18 -59.50
N MET A 2 5.18 -33.53 -58.21
CA MET A 2 4.08 -33.34 -57.25
C MET A 2 3.80 -31.85 -57.07
N SER A 3 2.55 -31.47 -56.80
CA SER A 3 2.25 -30.08 -56.45
C SER A 3 2.85 -29.73 -55.10
N TYR A 4 3.18 -28.45 -54.90
CA TYR A 4 3.74 -27.93 -53.64
C TYR A 4 2.87 -28.29 -52.44
N GLU A 5 1.54 -28.27 -52.59
CA GLU A 5 0.58 -28.63 -51.55
C GLU A 5 0.70 -30.10 -51.12
N VAL A 6 0.92 -31.03 -52.06
CA VAL A 6 1.15 -32.45 -51.75
C VAL A 6 2.49 -32.62 -51.04
N GLN A 7 3.52 -31.90 -51.47
CA GLN A 7 4.85 -31.98 -50.87
C GLN A 7 4.87 -31.43 -49.44
N LYS A 8 4.25 -30.26 -49.20
CA LYS A 8 4.13 -29.68 -47.86
C LYS A 8 3.32 -30.56 -46.91
N THR A 9 2.21 -31.14 -47.40
CA THR A 9 1.41 -32.08 -46.60
C THR A 9 2.21 -33.33 -46.22
N LEU A 10 3.05 -33.82 -47.12
CA LEU A 10 3.96 -34.94 -46.84
C LEU A 10 5.04 -34.57 -45.81
N GLU A 11 5.64 -33.37 -45.91
CA GLU A 11 6.67 -32.88 -44.99
C GLU A 11 6.11 -32.64 -43.57
N ASP A 12 4.93 -32.02 -43.46
CA ASP A 12 4.25 -31.78 -42.17
C ASP A 12 3.85 -33.09 -41.48
N ARG A 13 3.51 -34.13 -42.26
CA ARG A 13 3.22 -35.49 -41.76
C ARG A 13 4.49 -36.23 -41.38
N TRP A 14 5.57 -36.07 -42.16
CA TRP A 14 6.90 -36.63 -41.84
C TRP A 14 7.36 -36.18 -40.46
N ALA A 15 7.25 -34.87 -40.17
CA ALA A 15 7.66 -34.30 -38.88
C ALA A 15 6.91 -34.91 -37.66
N LYS A 16 5.75 -35.53 -37.91
CA LYS A 16 4.90 -36.15 -36.88
C LYS A 16 5.05 -37.67 -36.79
N GLY A 17 5.93 -38.28 -37.60
CA GLY A 17 6.28 -39.70 -37.51
C GLY A 17 5.32 -40.65 -38.24
N TRP A 18 5.22 -40.52 -39.57
CA TRP A 18 4.66 -41.49 -40.54
C TRP A 18 3.55 -42.44 -40.06
N GLN A 19 2.48 -41.91 -39.48
CA GLN A 19 1.27 -42.67 -39.19
C GLN A 19 0.10 -42.11 -40.00
N GLY A 20 -0.69 -42.99 -40.60
CA GLY A 20 -1.94 -42.66 -41.24
C GLY A 20 -3.01 -42.23 -40.23
N ASP A 21 -4.08 -41.63 -40.74
CA ASP A 21 -5.12 -40.97 -39.93
C ASP A 21 -5.90 -41.92 -39.01
N ASP A 22 -5.83 -43.22 -39.26
CA ASP A 22 -6.56 -44.30 -38.58
C ASP A 22 -5.63 -45.33 -37.92
N GLY A 23 -4.33 -45.01 -37.79
CA GLY A 23 -3.31 -45.94 -37.32
C GLY A 23 -2.83 -46.94 -38.37
N SER A 24 -3.29 -46.85 -39.61
CA SER A 24 -2.68 -47.55 -40.75
C SER A 24 -1.48 -46.78 -41.30
N ASP A 25 -0.66 -47.39 -42.17
CA ASP A 25 0.44 -46.71 -42.86
C ASP A 25 -0.04 -45.89 -44.09
N THR A 26 -1.36 -45.72 -44.26
CA THR A 26 -1.96 -45.10 -45.44
C THR A 26 -2.71 -43.81 -45.09
N PHE A 27 -2.56 -42.79 -45.93
CA PHE A 27 -3.42 -41.61 -45.88
C PHE A 27 -3.76 -41.09 -47.28
N TYR A 28 -4.75 -40.19 -47.35
CA TYR A 28 -5.26 -39.66 -48.60
C TYR A 28 -5.01 -38.16 -48.74
N VAL A 29 -4.51 -37.74 -49.90
CA VAL A 29 -4.30 -36.34 -50.25
C VAL A 29 -5.10 -35.99 -51.49
N LYS A 30 -5.77 -34.84 -51.47
CA LYS A 30 -6.46 -34.29 -52.64
C LYS A 30 -5.56 -33.27 -53.33
N ALA A 31 -5.35 -33.42 -54.63
CA ALA A 31 -4.60 -32.47 -55.43
C ALA A 31 -5.11 -32.48 -56.88
N ASN A 32 -5.19 -31.29 -57.48
CA ASN A 32 -5.64 -31.10 -58.88
C ASN A 32 -6.97 -31.82 -59.21
N GLY A 33 -7.92 -31.82 -58.28
CA GLY A 33 -9.23 -32.47 -58.47
C GLY A 33 -9.24 -34.00 -58.35
N TYR A 34 -8.11 -34.63 -58.01
CA TYR A 34 -7.99 -36.07 -57.79
C TYR A 34 -7.64 -36.40 -56.34
N THR A 35 -8.11 -37.55 -55.87
CA THR A 35 -7.71 -38.13 -54.58
C THR A 35 -6.62 -39.17 -54.81
N TYR A 36 -5.51 -39.04 -54.09
CA TYR A 36 -4.41 -39.98 -54.11
C TYR A 36 -4.26 -40.64 -52.75
N GLY A 37 -4.18 -41.97 -52.72
CA GLY A 37 -3.73 -42.72 -51.56
C GLY A 37 -2.22 -42.78 -51.55
N ILE A 38 -1.64 -42.66 -50.36
CA ILE A 38 -0.20 -42.71 -50.09
C ILE A 38 0.01 -43.75 -49.01
N ASP A 39 0.74 -44.80 -49.34
CA ASP A 39 1.24 -45.82 -48.42
C ASP A 39 2.69 -45.48 -48.09
N CYS A 40 2.89 -45.15 -46.82
CA CYS A 40 4.14 -44.68 -46.27
C CYS A 40 5.13 -45.81 -46.04
N TYR A 41 4.62 -47.01 -45.76
CA TYR A 41 5.42 -48.20 -45.52
C TYR A 41 5.98 -48.74 -46.84
N CYS A 42 5.12 -48.85 -47.86
CA CYS A 42 5.52 -49.37 -49.17
C CYS A 42 6.03 -48.27 -50.13
N MET A 43 6.09 -47.01 -49.69
CA MET A 43 6.51 -45.84 -50.50
C MET A 43 5.76 -45.77 -51.84
N LEU A 44 4.44 -45.90 -51.79
CA LEU A 44 3.58 -46.06 -52.95
C LEU A 44 2.48 -45.02 -52.96
N GLN A 45 2.32 -44.36 -54.11
CA GLN A 45 1.19 -43.48 -54.38
C GLN A 45 0.26 -44.14 -55.39
N TRP A 46 -1.05 -44.07 -55.18
CA TRP A 46 -2.04 -44.47 -56.18
C TRP A 46 -3.15 -43.44 -56.30
N ASN A 47 -3.76 -43.37 -57.49
CA ASN A 47 -4.98 -42.59 -57.68
C ASN A 47 -6.17 -43.42 -57.18
N ALA A 48 -6.95 -42.88 -56.23
CA ALA A 48 -8.02 -43.63 -55.58
C ALA A 48 -9.16 -44.05 -56.55
N LYS A 49 -9.36 -43.31 -57.65
CA LYS A 49 -10.43 -43.60 -58.63
C LYS A 49 -10.00 -44.59 -59.71
N THR A 50 -8.77 -44.49 -60.19
CA THR A 50 -8.27 -45.30 -61.33
C THR A 50 -7.36 -46.45 -60.90
N ASN A 51 -7.00 -46.51 -59.61
CA ASN A 51 -6.04 -47.45 -59.01
C ASN A 51 -4.68 -47.51 -59.73
N ARG A 52 -4.34 -46.52 -60.55
CA ARG A 52 -3.00 -46.40 -61.15
C ARG A 52 -1.99 -46.10 -60.05
N ARG A 53 -1.00 -46.97 -59.91
CA ARG A 53 0.03 -46.91 -58.86
C ARG A 53 1.35 -46.40 -59.43
N ARG A 54 2.09 -45.66 -58.62
CA ARG A 54 3.47 -45.24 -58.91
C ARG A 54 4.30 -45.29 -57.62
N PRO A 55 5.54 -45.78 -57.67
CA PRO A 55 6.45 -45.68 -56.54
C PRO A 55 6.83 -44.20 -56.30
N ILE A 56 6.89 -43.80 -55.03
CA ILE A 56 7.37 -42.49 -54.61
C ILE A 56 8.90 -42.56 -54.58
N ARG A 57 9.55 -41.95 -55.58
CA ARG A 57 11.01 -41.86 -55.62
C ARG A 57 11.46 -40.54 -55.00
N ARG A 58 12.31 -40.62 -53.98
CA ARG A 58 13.05 -39.47 -53.44
C ARG A 58 14.30 -39.29 -54.29
N GLU A 59 14.24 -38.44 -55.31
CA GLU A 59 15.48 -37.94 -55.90
C GLU A 59 16.05 -36.90 -54.93
N GLU A 60 17.04 -37.27 -54.11
CA GLU A 60 17.93 -36.30 -53.47
C GLU A 60 18.73 -35.63 -54.59
N ARG A 61 18.15 -34.61 -55.22
CA ARG A 61 18.93 -33.69 -56.05
C ARG A 61 19.79 -32.85 -55.11
N LEU A 62 20.97 -33.36 -54.81
CA LEU A 62 22.09 -32.54 -54.33
C LEU A 62 22.27 -31.42 -55.36
N ASN A 63 22.00 -30.17 -54.98
CA ASN A 63 22.39 -29.01 -55.78
C ASN A 63 23.91 -28.83 -55.59
N PRO A 64 24.77 -29.21 -56.56
CA PRO A 64 26.22 -29.20 -56.36
C PRO A 64 26.76 -27.79 -56.05
N ALA A 65 26.05 -26.76 -56.50
CA ALA A 65 26.40 -25.36 -56.25
C ALA A 65 26.20 -24.93 -54.79
N ALA A 66 25.33 -25.60 -54.02
CA ALA A 66 25.06 -25.29 -52.61
C ALA A 66 25.96 -26.07 -51.63
N VAL A 67 26.69 -27.09 -52.12
CA VAL A 67 27.56 -27.95 -51.28
C VAL A 67 28.68 -27.16 -50.58
N PRO A 68 29.39 -26.22 -51.24
CA PRO A 68 30.42 -25.42 -50.57
C PRO A 68 29.85 -24.53 -49.46
N GLU A 69 28.69 -23.91 -49.68
CA GLU A 69 28.05 -23.03 -48.69
C GLU A 69 27.59 -23.81 -47.45
N LEU A 70 27.03 -25.01 -47.66
CA LEU A 70 26.63 -25.91 -46.56
C LEU A 70 27.82 -26.45 -45.78
N LEU A 71 28.93 -26.75 -46.46
CA LEU A 71 30.19 -27.15 -45.81
C LEU A 71 30.76 -26.02 -44.94
N GLN A 72 30.74 -24.78 -45.45
CA GLN A 72 31.17 -23.61 -44.69
C GLN A 72 30.28 -23.40 -43.46
N LYS A 73 28.95 -23.41 -43.62
CA LYS A 73 28.01 -23.32 -42.49
C LYS A 73 28.23 -24.41 -41.46
N HIS A 74 28.50 -25.65 -41.89
CA HIS A 74 28.80 -26.75 -40.99
C HIS A 74 30.09 -26.53 -40.20
N GLN A 75 31.14 -25.98 -40.82
CA GLN A 75 32.38 -25.61 -40.15
C GLN A 75 32.17 -24.46 -39.16
N ASP A 76 31.40 -23.45 -39.53
CA ASP A 76 31.06 -22.32 -38.66
C ASP A 76 30.27 -22.82 -37.44
N PHE A 77 29.26 -23.67 -37.64
CA PHE A 77 28.51 -24.29 -36.53
C PHE A 77 29.39 -25.16 -35.63
N LYS A 78 30.32 -25.93 -36.18
CA LYS A 78 31.28 -26.71 -35.38
C LYS A 78 32.16 -25.82 -34.51
N THR A 79 32.59 -24.69 -35.05
CA THR A 79 33.41 -23.72 -34.33
C THR A 79 32.61 -23.08 -33.19
N GLU A 80 31.36 -22.70 -33.46
CA GLU A 80 30.47 -22.11 -32.47
C GLU A 80 30.09 -23.08 -31.34
N ILE A 81 29.80 -24.35 -31.68
CA ILE A 81 29.56 -25.40 -30.68
C ILE A 81 30.79 -25.57 -29.80
N SER A 82 31.99 -25.57 -30.38
CA SER A 82 33.24 -25.72 -29.63
C SER A 82 33.45 -24.53 -28.66
N ARG A 83 33.12 -23.31 -29.09
CA ARG A 83 33.15 -22.10 -28.24
C ARG A 83 32.17 -22.21 -27.07
N HIS A 84 30.92 -22.59 -27.34
CA HIS A 84 29.89 -22.74 -26.31
C HIS A 84 30.21 -23.85 -25.29
N LEU A 85 30.88 -24.92 -25.72
CA LEU A 85 31.33 -25.98 -24.82
C LEU A 85 32.43 -25.48 -23.88
N ALA A 86 33.38 -24.69 -24.38
CA ALA A 86 34.42 -24.08 -23.56
C ALA A 86 33.84 -23.09 -22.53
N GLU A 87 32.90 -22.23 -22.94
CA GLU A 87 32.22 -21.29 -22.05
C GLU A 87 31.40 -22.00 -20.96
N ASN A 88 30.70 -23.07 -21.32
CA ASN A 88 29.98 -23.89 -20.34
C ASN A 88 30.91 -24.55 -19.32
N ALA A 89 32.09 -25.02 -19.75
CA ALA A 89 33.07 -25.59 -18.84
C ALA A 89 33.59 -24.52 -17.84
N ALA A 90 33.89 -23.32 -18.33
CA ALA A 90 34.33 -22.21 -17.49
C ALA A 90 33.24 -21.76 -16.49
N LEU A 91 31.98 -21.67 -16.93
CA LEU A 91 30.85 -21.32 -16.06
C LEU A 91 30.61 -22.39 -15.00
N LYS A 92 30.69 -23.67 -15.34
CA LYS A 92 30.57 -24.77 -14.38
C LYS A 92 31.65 -24.69 -13.29
N SER A 93 32.90 -24.38 -13.66
CA SER A 93 33.97 -24.16 -12.68
C SER A 93 33.65 -22.99 -11.75
N LYS A 94 33.18 -21.86 -12.30
CA LYS A 94 32.83 -20.67 -11.52
C LYS A 94 31.66 -20.91 -10.58
N VAL A 95 30.67 -21.69 -10.99
CA VAL A 95 29.55 -22.10 -10.12
C VAL A 95 30.07 -22.96 -8.97
N ALA A 96 30.93 -23.94 -9.24
CA ALA A 96 31.53 -24.76 -8.18
C ALA A 96 32.34 -23.92 -7.17
N ASP A 97 33.11 -22.94 -7.64
CA ASP A 97 33.87 -22.03 -6.77
C ASP A 97 32.94 -21.15 -5.91
N LEU A 98 31.85 -20.64 -6.48
CA LEU A 98 30.85 -19.85 -5.75
C LEU A 98 30.08 -20.71 -4.74
N GLU A 99 29.76 -21.95 -5.08
CA GLU A 99 29.13 -22.90 -4.17
C GLU A 99 30.05 -23.23 -2.98
N ALA A 100 31.35 -23.40 -3.21
CA ALA A 100 32.33 -23.61 -2.15
C ALA A 100 32.47 -22.38 -1.23
N GLN A 101 32.52 -21.17 -1.79
CA GLN A 101 32.54 -19.92 -1.01
C GLN A 101 31.27 -19.75 -0.17
N LEU A 102 30.12 -20.08 -0.75
CA LEU A 102 28.82 -20.03 -0.08
C LEU A 102 28.72 -21.07 1.05
N LEU A 103 29.36 -22.23 0.91
CA LEU A 103 29.45 -23.24 1.97
C LEU A 103 30.29 -22.75 3.15
N ILE A 104 31.39 -22.03 2.89
CA ILE A 104 32.24 -21.42 3.91
C ILE A 104 31.50 -20.29 4.64
N LEU A 105 30.77 -19.44 3.91
CA LEU A 105 29.94 -18.36 4.47
C LEU A 105 28.74 -18.87 5.28
N LYS A 106 28.23 -20.07 4.96
CA LYS A 106 27.09 -20.70 5.65
C LYS A 106 27.49 -21.67 6.76
N ALA A 107 28.78 -21.94 6.96
CA ALA A 107 29.23 -22.83 8.02
C ALA A 107 29.01 -22.16 9.40
N PRO A 108 28.28 -22.82 10.32
CA PRO A 108 27.94 -22.23 11.61
C PRO A 108 29.17 -22.09 12.51
N GLN A 109 29.38 -20.90 13.07
CA GLN A 109 30.38 -20.67 14.12
C GLN A 109 29.71 -20.77 15.50
N PRO A 110 30.18 -21.65 16.40
CA PRO A 110 29.43 -22.01 17.59
C PRO A 110 29.48 -20.88 18.64
N ARG A 111 28.29 -20.38 19.00
CA ARG A 111 27.91 -19.44 20.09
C ARG A 111 27.93 -17.93 19.85
N ALA A 112 28.52 -17.39 18.80
CA ALA A 112 28.46 -15.95 18.52
C ALA A 112 27.22 -15.51 17.71
N GLU A 113 26.47 -16.45 17.13
CA GLU A 113 25.46 -16.17 16.11
C GLU A 113 24.16 -15.57 16.62
N HIS A 114 23.64 -15.98 17.79
CA HIS A 114 22.35 -15.44 18.25
C HIS A 114 22.46 -13.96 18.62
N THR A 115 23.44 -13.58 19.44
CA THR A 115 23.63 -12.19 19.86
C THR A 115 23.97 -11.30 18.68
N THR A 116 24.80 -11.76 17.74
CA THR A 116 25.15 -10.99 16.53
C THR A 116 23.97 -10.86 15.57
N HIS A 117 23.16 -11.92 15.40
CA HIS A 117 21.93 -11.88 14.61
C HIS A 117 20.89 -10.95 15.25
N MET A 118 20.73 -10.98 16.58
CA MET A 118 19.87 -10.03 17.30
C MET A 118 20.39 -8.60 17.14
N LEU A 119 21.69 -8.35 17.34
CA LEU A 119 22.33 -7.05 17.14
C LEU A 119 22.25 -6.52 15.71
N LEU A 120 22.20 -7.38 14.69
CA LEU A 120 21.97 -6.98 13.30
C LEU A 120 20.50 -6.67 13.02
N GLN A 121 19.56 -7.29 13.75
CA GLN A 121 18.14 -6.93 13.74
C GLN A 121 17.83 -5.68 14.57
N GLU A 122 18.65 -5.36 15.58
CA GLU A 122 18.43 -4.20 16.45
C GLU A 122 18.37 -2.87 15.68
N PRO A 123 19.26 -2.52 14.74
CA PRO A 123 19.12 -1.29 13.92
C PRO A 123 17.82 -1.22 13.11
N TRP A 124 17.36 -2.35 12.56
CA TRP A 124 16.08 -2.46 11.84
C TRP A 124 14.88 -2.31 12.78
N ARG A 125 14.97 -2.84 14.00
CA ARG A 125 13.97 -2.68 15.07
C ARG A 125 13.99 -1.28 15.69
N MET A 126 15.16 -0.66 15.76
CA MET A 126 15.43 0.57 16.52
C MET A 126 15.14 1.85 15.74
N SER A 127 14.83 1.80 14.42
CA SER A 127 14.17 2.94 13.76
C SER A 127 14.83 4.26 14.09
N HIS A 128 16.17 4.31 14.03
CA HIS A 128 16.99 5.28 14.75
C HIS A 128 16.52 6.73 14.51
N GLN A 129 15.65 7.21 15.40
CA GLN A 129 15.39 8.63 15.65
C GLN A 129 16.66 9.31 16.21
N LEU A 130 17.63 8.51 16.67
CA LEU A 130 18.87 8.90 17.34
C LEU A 130 19.70 9.84 16.46
N GLY A 131 19.46 11.14 16.65
CA GLY A 131 20.13 12.26 15.97
C GLY A 131 19.19 13.36 15.48
N MET A 132 17.88 13.08 15.32
CA MET A 132 16.90 14.05 14.83
C MET A 132 16.01 14.57 15.96
N SER A 133 15.88 15.89 16.04
CA SER A 133 14.93 16.53 16.94
C SER A 133 13.51 16.09 16.56
N ILE A 134 12.74 15.61 17.54
CA ILE A 134 11.33 15.27 17.36
C ILE A 134 10.53 16.52 16.95
N ARG A 135 10.92 17.69 17.44
CA ARG A 135 10.30 18.98 17.09
C ARG A 135 11.25 19.80 16.25
N VAL A 136 10.81 20.16 15.06
CA VAL A 136 11.54 21.03 14.15
C VAL A 136 10.75 22.31 14.00
N GLU A 137 11.30 23.42 14.46
CA GLU A 137 10.68 24.73 14.33
C GLU A 137 10.64 25.15 12.85
N VAL A 138 9.50 25.67 12.42
CA VAL A 138 9.31 26.17 11.05
C VAL A 138 9.74 27.65 11.02
N PRO A 139 10.57 28.08 10.04
CA PRO A 139 11.00 29.46 9.93
C PRO A 139 9.80 30.44 9.82
N PRO A 140 9.83 31.61 10.50
CA PRO A 140 8.73 32.58 10.49
C PRO A 140 8.36 33.11 9.10
N GLU A 141 9.30 33.11 8.16
CA GLU A 141 9.11 33.50 6.76
C GLU A 141 8.39 32.44 5.90
N ASP A 142 8.16 31.24 6.43
CA ASP A 142 7.47 30.17 5.72
C ASP A 142 5.99 30.54 5.47
N GLY A 143 5.54 30.40 4.22
CA GLY A 143 4.16 30.66 3.83
C GLY A 143 3.13 29.81 4.57
N LEU A 144 3.57 28.74 5.25
CA LEU A 144 2.74 27.88 6.08
C LEU A 144 2.02 28.65 7.20
N PHE A 145 2.63 29.69 7.78
CA PHE A 145 1.98 30.53 8.78
C PHE A 145 0.67 31.12 8.25
N ALA A 146 0.71 31.71 7.05
CA ALA A 146 -0.47 32.29 6.42
C ALA A 146 -1.53 31.24 6.05
N VAL A 147 -1.09 30.07 5.56
CA VAL A 147 -1.97 28.96 5.19
C VAL A 147 -2.72 28.44 6.42
N LEU A 148 -2.02 28.17 7.52
CA LEU A 148 -2.64 27.71 8.77
C LEU A 148 -3.50 28.78 9.41
N GLN A 149 -3.08 30.04 9.37
CA GLN A 149 -3.87 31.15 9.90
C GLN A 149 -5.23 31.23 9.20
N LYS A 150 -5.24 31.10 7.87
CA LYS A 150 -6.47 31.05 7.07
C LYS A 150 -7.31 29.81 7.39
N ALA A 151 -6.69 28.64 7.51
CA ALA A 151 -7.39 27.39 7.81
C ALA A 151 -8.05 27.44 9.19
N LEU A 152 -7.33 27.89 10.24
CA LEU A 152 -7.88 28.03 11.59
C LEU A 152 -9.06 28.99 11.63
N CYS A 153 -8.98 30.12 10.93
CA CYS A 153 -10.09 31.07 10.84
C CYS A 153 -11.32 30.45 10.12
N ALA A 154 -11.09 29.78 8.98
CA ALA A 154 -12.15 29.16 8.18
C ALA A 154 -12.83 27.96 8.88
N SER A 155 -12.10 27.25 9.73
CA SER A 155 -12.61 26.09 10.48
C SER A 155 -13.41 26.46 11.73
N CYS A 156 -13.73 27.74 11.95
CA CYS A 156 -14.75 28.14 12.91
C CYS A 156 -16.10 28.34 12.19
N PRO A 157 -17.12 27.49 12.40
CA PRO A 157 -18.41 27.60 11.70
C PRO A 157 -19.02 28.99 11.83
N ALA A 158 -19.57 29.58 10.76
CA ALA A 158 -19.98 30.99 10.72
C ALA A 158 -21.13 31.35 11.69
N ASP A 159 -21.97 30.37 12.01
CA ASP A 159 -23.11 30.44 12.93
C ASP A 159 -22.72 30.27 14.41
N HIS A 160 -21.44 30.01 14.72
CA HIS A 160 -20.97 29.99 16.10
C HIS A 160 -20.72 31.43 16.61
N HIS A 161 -21.34 31.78 17.74
CA HIS A 161 -21.27 33.10 18.36
C HIS A 161 -20.63 33.05 19.76
N GLY A 162 -20.52 34.20 20.43
CA GLY A 162 -19.92 34.32 21.77
C GLY A 162 -18.43 34.02 21.77
N ASP A 163 -17.96 33.19 22.71
CA ASP A 163 -16.54 32.81 22.88
C ASP A 163 -15.92 32.20 21.62
N CYS A 164 -16.73 31.60 20.74
CA CYS A 164 -16.26 31.06 19.46
C CYS A 164 -15.70 32.16 18.53
N THR A 165 -16.12 33.40 18.71
CA THR A 165 -15.65 34.55 17.91
C THR A 165 -14.17 34.82 18.14
N LEU A 166 -13.67 34.60 19.36
CA LEU A 166 -12.26 34.75 19.70
C LEU A 166 -11.39 33.79 18.87
N ALA A 167 -11.89 32.59 18.59
CA ALA A 167 -11.17 31.58 17.82
C ALA A 167 -10.90 32.00 16.36
N ARG A 168 -11.70 32.93 15.79
CA ARG A 168 -11.50 33.46 14.43
C ARG A 168 -10.37 34.48 14.34
N ASN A 169 -10.03 35.09 15.47
CA ASN A 169 -9.07 36.19 15.57
C ASN A 169 -7.77 35.78 16.28
N LEU A 170 -7.54 34.47 16.46
CA LEU A 170 -6.29 33.95 16.99
C LEU A 170 -5.13 34.31 16.07
N THR A 171 -3.98 34.62 16.63
CA THR A 171 -2.75 34.83 15.86
C THR A 171 -1.79 33.67 16.10
N ILE A 172 -1.26 33.06 15.03
CA ILE A 172 -0.19 32.07 15.14
C ILE A 172 1.12 32.78 15.49
N THR A 173 1.79 32.30 16.53
CA THR A 173 3.05 32.89 17.02
C THR A 173 4.27 32.04 16.70
N LYS A 174 4.10 30.71 16.62
CA LYS A 174 5.17 29.75 16.34
C LYS A 174 4.60 28.44 15.80
N LEU A 175 5.36 27.77 14.95
CA LEU A 175 5.03 26.47 14.38
C LEU A 175 6.18 25.47 14.62
N GLU A 176 5.84 24.25 15.01
CA GLU A 176 6.82 23.16 15.15
C GLU A 176 6.29 21.89 14.50
N GLN A 177 6.98 21.40 13.48
CA GLN A 177 6.67 20.10 12.88
C GLN A 177 7.12 18.97 13.82
N ILE A 178 6.28 17.97 13.98
CA ILE A 178 6.62 16.76 14.73
C ILE A 178 7.13 15.69 13.76
N GLN A 179 8.35 15.26 13.98
CA GLN A 179 9.05 14.22 13.23
C GLN A 179 9.39 13.08 14.19
N ASN A 180 8.40 12.25 14.53
CA ASN A 180 8.58 11.12 15.43
C ASN A 180 8.38 9.80 14.68
N ILE A 181 9.48 9.13 14.34
CA ILE A 181 9.48 7.90 13.56
C ILE A 181 8.75 6.76 14.28
N GLY A 182 8.87 6.67 15.60
CA GLY A 182 8.21 5.63 16.41
C GLY A 182 6.69 5.76 16.38
N LEU A 183 6.19 6.99 16.54
CA LEU A 183 4.76 7.28 16.43
C LEU A 183 4.26 7.08 15.02
N TRP A 184 5.02 7.54 14.01
CA TRP A 184 4.64 7.39 12.60
C TRP A 184 4.47 5.91 12.22
N LYS A 185 5.39 5.04 12.64
CA LYS A 185 5.29 3.60 12.38
C LYS A 185 4.09 2.96 13.06
N SER A 186 3.83 3.34 14.31
CA SER A 186 2.67 2.83 15.06
C SER A 186 1.37 3.25 14.39
N TYR A 187 1.32 4.51 13.93
CA TYR A 187 0.21 5.08 13.18
C TYR A 187 -0.02 4.38 11.83
N GLU A 188 1.01 4.25 11.00
CA GLU A 188 0.92 3.57 9.70
C GLU A 188 0.55 2.08 9.85
N PHE A 189 1.08 1.40 10.87
CA PHE A 189 0.68 0.04 11.15
C PHE A 189 -0.80 -0.05 11.53
N ARG A 190 -1.30 0.86 12.38
CA ARG A 190 -2.72 0.91 12.73
C ARG A 190 -3.59 1.26 11.52
N LYS A 191 -3.13 2.14 10.64
CA LYS A 191 -3.78 2.49 9.38
C LYS A 191 -4.04 1.27 8.51
N GLU A 192 -3.00 0.44 8.31
CA GLU A 192 -3.11 -0.80 7.54
C GLU A 192 -4.03 -1.84 8.19
N GLN A 193 -4.06 -1.91 9.52
CA GLN A 193 -5.03 -2.75 10.23
C GLN A 193 -6.47 -2.31 9.97
N VAL A 194 -6.78 -1.01 10.16
CA VAL A 194 -8.12 -0.46 9.93
C VAL A 194 -8.53 -0.64 8.47
N LYS A 195 -7.59 -0.47 7.53
CA LYS A 195 -7.83 -0.70 6.10
C LYS A 195 -8.32 -2.11 5.84
N LYS A 196 -7.61 -3.12 6.35
CA LYS A 196 -8.01 -4.53 6.26
C LYS A 196 -9.33 -4.81 6.97
N GLU A 197 -9.57 -4.20 8.13
CA GLU A 197 -10.84 -4.35 8.86
C GLU A 197 -12.06 -3.79 8.09
N LEU A 198 -11.83 -2.83 7.19
CA LEU A 198 -12.82 -2.19 6.34
C LEU A 198 -12.90 -2.78 4.93
N GLU A 199 -11.98 -3.65 4.52
CA GLU A 199 -12.04 -4.32 3.22
C GLU A 199 -13.39 -5.03 3.02
N GLY A 200 -14.08 -4.69 1.93
CA GLY A 200 -15.41 -5.23 1.61
C GLY A 200 -16.56 -4.69 2.48
N LYS A 201 -16.32 -3.68 3.34
CA LYS A 201 -17.35 -3.03 4.16
C LYS A 201 -17.53 -1.57 3.74
N ALA A 202 -18.78 -1.11 3.73
CA ALA A 202 -19.08 0.30 3.53
C ALA A 202 -19.13 1.01 4.89
N ALA A 203 -18.20 1.94 5.11
CA ALA A 203 -18.28 2.92 6.19
C ALA A 203 -18.79 4.25 5.62
N PRO A 204 -19.60 5.03 6.34
CA PRO A 204 -19.96 6.39 5.94
C PRO A 204 -18.70 7.23 5.73
N ALA A 205 -18.64 7.97 4.61
CA ALA A 205 -17.52 8.85 4.33
C ALA A 205 -17.46 9.99 5.37
N VAL A 206 -16.28 10.22 5.93
CA VAL A 206 -16.05 11.29 6.90
C VAL A 206 -15.10 12.32 6.31
N THR A 207 -15.50 13.58 6.35
CA THR A 207 -14.68 14.72 5.95
C THR A 207 -14.33 15.60 7.15
N SER A 208 -13.36 16.49 6.96
CA SER A 208 -12.97 17.50 7.94
C SER A 208 -13.18 18.89 7.37
N SER A 209 -13.70 19.82 8.18
CA SER A 209 -13.72 21.25 7.85
C SER A 209 -12.35 21.92 8.01
N PHE A 210 -11.36 21.22 8.58
CA PHE A 210 -10.00 21.70 8.71
C PHE A 210 -9.14 21.19 7.55
N ALA A 211 -8.92 22.08 6.58
CA ALA A 211 -8.10 21.83 5.41
C ALA A 211 -6.82 22.67 5.48
N ALA A 212 -5.73 22.05 5.93
CA ALA A 212 -4.38 22.60 5.93
C ALA A 212 -3.39 21.49 5.53
N CYS A 213 -2.09 21.82 5.51
CA CYS A 213 -1.03 20.81 5.36
C CYS A 213 -1.18 19.93 4.11
N GLN A 214 -1.12 20.51 2.91
CA GLN A 214 -1.37 19.79 1.64
C GLN A 214 -0.42 18.59 1.39
N TRP A 215 0.73 18.55 2.07
CA TRP A 215 1.64 17.39 2.04
C TRP A 215 1.06 16.16 2.76
N ALA A 216 0.13 16.35 3.70
CA ALA A 216 -0.55 15.30 4.43
C ALA A 216 -1.69 14.74 3.58
N LYS A 217 -1.34 13.84 2.66
CA LYS A 217 -2.31 13.11 1.83
C LYS A 217 -3.12 12.15 2.70
N MET A 218 -4.41 12.41 2.79
CA MET A 218 -5.35 11.58 3.55
C MET A 218 -5.78 10.36 2.73
N ASP A 219 -5.84 9.19 3.36
CA ASP A 219 -6.39 7.96 2.78
C ASP A 219 -7.90 7.86 3.06
N PRO A 220 -8.77 8.07 2.05
CA PRO A 220 -10.22 8.01 2.24
C PRO A 220 -10.71 6.59 2.54
N THR A 221 -9.93 5.55 2.25
CA THR A 221 -10.35 4.14 2.49
C THR A 221 -10.47 3.80 3.98
N VAL A 222 -9.84 4.60 4.84
CA VAL A 222 -9.89 4.47 6.30
C VAL A 222 -10.50 5.69 6.99
N ASN A 223 -11.16 6.56 6.21
CA ASN A 223 -11.63 7.87 6.70
C ASN A 223 -10.52 8.64 7.43
N GLU A 224 -9.32 8.70 6.84
CA GLU A 224 -8.25 9.55 7.38
C GLU A 224 -8.64 11.02 7.20
N VAL A 225 -8.55 11.81 8.27
CA VAL A 225 -8.87 13.24 8.25
C VAL A 225 -7.87 14.04 9.07
N LEU A 226 -7.70 15.31 8.70
CA LEU A 226 -6.91 16.26 9.48
C LEU A 226 -7.79 16.95 10.52
N VAL A 227 -7.38 16.96 11.77
CA VAL A 227 -8.14 17.52 12.89
C VAL A 227 -7.22 18.28 13.84
N LEU A 228 -7.85 18.99 14.77
CA LEU A 228 -7.20 19.76 15.83
C LEU A 228 -7.39 19.06 17.17
N HIS A 229 -6.34 19.09 17.98
CA HIS A 229 -6.38 18.76 19.40
C HIS A 229 -5.91 19.98 20.19
N GLY A 230 -6.84 20.63 20.90
CA GLY A 230 -6.49 21.67 21.86
C GLY A 230 -5.97 21.04 23.15
N THR A 231 -4.80 21.49 23.60
CA THR A 231 -4.21 21.02 24.86
C THR A 231 -3.34 22.10 25.49
N THR A 232 -2.90 21.87 26.72
CA THR A 232 -2.03 22.79 27.45
C THR A 232 -0.55 22.50 27.15
N PRO A 233 0.35 23.51 27.25
CA PRO A 233 1.77 23.35 26.89
C PRO A 233 2.48 22.19 27.60
N ASP A 234 2.14 21.89 28.86
CA ASP A 234 2.70 20.77 29.64
C ASP A 234 2.43 19.40 29.01
N LYS A 235 1.33 19.26 28.25
CA LYS A 235 0.94 18.01 27.59
C LYS A 235 1.48 17.89 26.17
N VAL A 236 1.79 19.00 25.52
CA VAL A 236 2.33 19.00 24.16
C VAL A 236 3.62 18.21 24.08
N ASP A 237 4.52 18.42 25.04
CA ASP A 237 5.80 17.69 25.10
C ASP A 237 5.57 16.19 25.23
N LEU A 238 4.64 15.77 26.09
CA LEU A 238 4.30 14.36 26.26
C LEU A 238 3.71 13.77 24.98
N ILE A 239 2.77 14.48 24.33
CA ILE A 239 2.12 13.99 23.10
C ILE A 239 3.12 13.91 21.94
N ALA A 240 4.01 14.89 21.79
CA ALA A 240 5.01 14.88 20.72
C ALA A 240 6.01 13.71 20.87
N ASN A 241 6.38 13.35 22.10
CA ASN A 241 7.34 12.29 22.37
C ASN A 241 6.71 10.88 22.42
N PHE A 242 5.53 10.76 23.03
CA PHE A 242 4.91 9.48 23.38
C PHE A 242 3.59 9.21 22.66
N GLY A 243 3.08 10.18 21.91
CA GLY A 243 1.81 10.07 21.20
C GLY A 243 0.61 10.36 22.08
N PHE A 244 -0.58 10.19 21.50
CA PHE A 244 -1.82 10.27 22.25
C PHE A 244 -2.03 8.98 23.05
N ASP A 245 -2.51 9.10 24.29
CA ASP A 245 -2.76 7.96 25.19
C ASP A 245 -4.13 8.10 25.82
N GLU A 246 -5.06 7.23 25.43
CA GLU A 246 -6.43 7.22 25.95
C GLU A 246 -6.51 6.94 27.46
N ARG A 247 -5.49 6.31 28.05
CA ARG A 247 -5.44 6.02 29.49
C ARG A 247 -5.24 7.28 30.32
N LEU A 248 -4.65 8.31 29.70
CA LEU A 248 -4.48 9.64 30.29
C LEU A 248 -5.67 10.58 29.99
N ALA A 249 -6.66 10.10 29.25
CA ALA A 249 -7.85 10.89 28.94
C ALA A 249 -8.70 11.14 30.19
N ARG A 250 -9.50 12.21 30.14
CA ARG A 250 -10.44 12.54 31.20
C ARG A 250 -11.45 11.40 31.39
N GLU A 251 -11.50 10.84 32.60
CA GLU A 251 -12.41 9.73 32.95
C GLU A 251 -13.89 10.04 32.68
N LYS A 252 -14.28 11.31 32.83
CA LYS A 252 -15.67 11.78 32.65
C LYS A 252 -15.91 12.43 31.28
N GLY A 253 -15.24 11.93 30.23
CA GLY A 253 -15.50 12.36 28.86
C GLY A 253 -16.96 12.09 28.46
N ARG A 254 -17.63 13.09 27.85
CA ARG A 254 -19.07 13.01 27.53
C ARG A 254 -19.38 11.86 26.56
N TYR A 255 -18.48 11.57 25.63
CA TYR A 255 -18.62 10.53 24.60
C TYR A 255 -17.66 9.36 24.81
N GLY A 256 -17.27 9.14 26.07
CA GLY A 256 -16.36 8.08 26.50
C GLY A 256 -15.01 8.61 27.01
N GLN A 257 -14.29 7.75 27.73
CA GLN A 257 -12.91 7.98 28.16
C GLN A 257 -11.97 7.64 26.98
N GLY A 258 -11.75 8.63 26.13
CA GLY A 258 -10.89 8.52 24.95
C GLY A 258 -10.24 9.85 24.63
N VAL A 259 -9.45 9.89 23.55
CA VAL A 259 -8.78 11.11 23.10
C VAL A 259 -9.68 11.88 22.16
N TYR A 260 -9.94 13.15 22.49
CA TYR A 260 -10.88 14.00 21.78
C TYR A 260 -10.19 14.88 20.75
N PHE A 261 -10.80 14.98 19.58
CA PHE A 261 -10.38 15.80 18.46
C PHE A 261 -11.57 16.56 17.91
N THR A 262 -11.29 17.58 17.11
CA THR A 262 -12.30 18.36 16.41
C THR A 262 -11.72 18.96 15.14
N ASP A 263 -12.52 19.10 14.11
CA ASP A 263 -12.20 19.90 12.93
C ASP A 263 -12.65 21.36 13.06
N GLN A 264 -13.12 21.76 14.25
CA GLN A 264 -13.61 23.10 14.54
C GLN A 264 -12.68 23.85 15.50
N THR A 265 -12.08 24.95 15.01
CA THR A 265 -11.07 25.72 15.77
C THR A 265 -11.61 26.24 17.10
N CYS A 266 -12.86 26.72 17.14
CA CYS A 266 -13.47 27.22 18.37
C CYS A 266 -13.63 26.16 19.46
N LYS A 267 -13.86 24.90 19.08
CA LYS A 267 -13.88 23.79 20.04
C LYS A 267 -12.48 23.48 20.56
N ALA A 268 -11.49 23.41 19.67
CA ALA A 268 -10.10 23.19 20.08
C ALA A 268 -9.61 24.31 21.00
N PHE A 269 -10.00 25.56 20.73
CA PHE A 269 -9.66 26.75 21.51
C PHE A 269 -10.06 26.64 22.99
N GLN A 270 -11.19 26.01 23.30
CA GLN A 270 -11.64 25.79 24.69
C GLN A 270 -10.65 24.96 25.53
N TYR A 271 -9.74 24.22 24.88
CA TYR A 271 -8.80 23.30 25.54
C TYR A 271 -7.33 23.68 25.30
N SER A 272 -7.03 24.73 24.54
CA SER A 272 -5.67 25.09 24.12
C SER A 272 -4.80 25.75 25.19
N GLY A 273 -5.33 26.00 26.39
CA GLY A 273 -4.73 26.87 27.40
C GLY A 273 -5.02 28.37 27.17
N ALA A 274 -5.10 28.81 25.90
CA ALA A 274 -5.37 30.21 25.54
C ALA A 274 -6.81 30.68 25.87
N SER A 275 -7.72 29.77 26.22
CA SER A 275 -9.04 30.15 26.74
C SER A 275 -8.96 30.72 28.16
N GLN A 276 -7.94 30.35 28.94
CA GLN A 276 -7.73 30.82 30.31
C GLN A 276 -6.54 31.79 30.41
N GLN A 277 -5.56 31.64 29.52
CA GLN A 277 -4.37 32.48 29.41
C GLN A 277 -4.43 33.36 28.15
N SER A 278 -3.41 34.17 27.87
CA SER A 278 -3.31 34.89 26.58
C SER A 278 -2.71 34.04 25.46
N GLU A 279 -2.00 32.97 25.81
CA GLU A 279 -1.26 32.09 24.90
C GLU A 279 -1.64 30.63 25.12
N GLY A 280 -1.42 29.82 24.09
CA GLY A 280 -1.76 28.41 24.11
C GLY A 280 -1.37 27.72 22.82
N CYS A 281 -1.86 26.50 22.62
CA CYS A 281 -1.45 25.69 21.48
C CYS A 281 -2.52 24.72 20.99
N PHE A 282 -2.42 24.39 19.70
CA PHE A 282 -3.11 23.28 19.07
C PHE A 282 -2.09 22.25 18.57
N ILE A 283 -2.52 21.00 18.50
CA ILE A 283 -1.82 19.96 17.75
C ILE A 283 -2.66 19.61 16.52
N VAL A 284 -2.12 19.91 15.34
CA VAL A 284 -2.66 19.43 14.06
C VAL A 284 -2.35 17.94 13.96
N THR A 285 -3.38 17.14 13.74
CA THR A 285 -3.30 15.68 13.89
C THR A 285 -3.90 14.98 12.68
N ARG A 286 -3.21 13.97 12.16
CA ARG A 286 -3.81 12.99 11.24
C ARG A 286 -4.58 11.98 12.06
N LEU A 287 -5.85 11.80 11.76
CA LEU A 287 -6.74 10.92 12.52
C LEU A 287 -7.34 9.85 11.60
N ILE A 288 -7.15 8.59 11.96
CA ILE A 288 -7.85 7.46 11.34
C ILE A 288 -9.20 7.31 12.03
N VAL A 289 -10.26 7.77 11.39
CA VAL A 289 -11.63 7.68 11.95
C VAL A 289 -12.20 6.28 11.75
N GLY A 290 -11.84 5.59 10.66
CA GLY A 290 -12.36 4.28 10.31
C GLY A 290 -13.89 4.28 10.12
N ASP A 291 -14.55 3.20 10.51
CA ASP A 291 -16.01 3.11 10.69
C ASP A 291 -16.43 3.72 12.05
N PRO A 292 -17.10 4.89 12.07
CA PRO A 292 -17.44 5.61 13.29
C PRO A 292 -18.79 5.22 13.87
N HIS A 293 -18.90 5.27 15.20
CA HIS A 293 -20.18 5.30 15.90
C HIS A 293 -20.69 6.74 16.02
N TYR A 294 -21.83 7.07 15.40
CA TYR A 294 -22.45 8.38 15.58
C TYR A 294 -23.23 8.44 16.90
N ALA A 295 -22.76 9.27 17.83
CA ALA A 295 -23.32 9.41 19.17
C ALA A 295 -24.75 9.99 19.11
N ARG A 296 -25.68 9.30 19.78
CA ARG A 296 -27.07 9.74 19.98
C ARG A 296 -27.32 10.39 21.34
N GLY A 297 -26.29 10.46 22.17
CA GLY A 297 -26.33 11.00 23.53
C GLY A 297 -24.99 10.81 24.23
N PRO A 298 -24.89 11.16 25.53
CA PRO A 298 -23.70 10.91 26.32
C PRO A 298 -23.38 9.42 26.47
N LEU A 299 -22.09 9.07 26.47
CA LEU A 299 -21.55 7.72 26.60
C LEU A 299 -20.57 7.62 27.80
N PRO A 300 -20.98 7.97 29.04
CA PRO A 300 -20.05 8.15 30.16
C PRO A 300 -19.37 6.85 30.65
N GLN A 301 -19.89 5.68 30.27
CA GLN A 301 -19.34 4.38 30.68
C GLN A 301 -18.45 3.73 29.61
N VAL A 302 -18.31 4.37 28.45
CA VAL A 302 -17.52 3.85 27.34
C VAL A 302 -16.05 4.16 27.60
N LYS A 303 -15.23 3.11 27.77
CA LYS A 303 -13.77 3.20 27.96
C LYS A 303 -12.95 2.62 26.81
N VAL A 304 -13.64 1.94 25.90
CA VAL A 304 -13.10 1.28 24.71
C VAL A 304 -14.07 1.53 23.56
N GLU A 305 -13.67 1.26 22.33
CA GLU A 305 -14.47 1.52 21.15
C GLU A 305 -15.85 0.84 21.25
N PRO A 306 -16.97 1.52 20.90
CA PRO A 306 -18.30 0.91 20.95
C PRO A 306 -18.43 -0.32 20.06
N LEU A 307 -19.30 -1.26 20.44
CA LEU A 307 -19.69 -2.36 19.55
C LEU A 307 -20.42 -1.80 18.33
N ARG A 308 -20.18 -2.39 17.14
CA ARG A 308 -20.95 -2.05 15.94
C ARG A 308 -22.42 -2.40 16.10
N ASP A 309 -22.66 -3.57 16.71
CA ASP A 309 -23.98 -4.04 17.12
C ASP A 309 -23.97 -4.29 18.64
N PRO A 310 -24.75 -3.54 19.44
CA PRO A 310 -24.85 -3.76 20.88
C PRO A 310 -25.37 -5.16 21.27
N GLN A 311 -26.04 -5.88 20.35
CA GLN A 311 -26.59 -7.20 20.59
C GLN A 311 -25.70 -8.33 20.06
N ASP A 312 -24.72 -8.03 19.20
CA ASP A 312 -23.86 -9.02 18.54
C ASP A 312 -22.39 -8.59 18.55
N ALA A 313 -21.66 -9.05 19.58
CA ALA A 313 -20.24 -8.77 19.73
C ALA A 313 -19.37 -9.36 18.59
N SER A 314 -19.86 -10.35 17.83
CA SER A 314 -19.11 -10.94 16.72
C SER A 314 -18.97 -9.99 15.53
N ARG A 315 -19.82 -8.95 15.45
CA ARG A 315 -19.68 -7.86 14.48
C ARG A 315 -18.49 -6.95 14.75
N GLY A 316 -17.84 -7.10 15.91
CA GLY A 316 -16.69 -6.32 16.30
C GLY A 316 -17.06 -4.92 16.79
N ARG A 317 -16.04 -4.06 16.90
CA ARG A 317 -16.17 -2.68 17.38
C ARG A 317 -16.09 -1.68 16.23
N CYS A 318 -16.68 -0.52 16.43
CA CYS A 318 -16.37 0.68 15.66
C CYS A 318 -14.91 1.08 15.93
N HIS A 319 -14.39 2.06 15.20
CA HIS A 319 -13.01 2.53 15.39
C HIS A 319 -12.96 3.89 16.10
N SER A 320 -14.07 4.62 16.10
CA SER A 320 -14.17 5.95 16.71
C SER A 320 -15.62 6.28 17.07
N VAL A 321 -15.81 7.38 17.79
CA VAL A 321 -17.12 8.00 18.04
C VAL A 321 -17.13 9.39 17.43
N ILE A 322 -18.22 9.75 16.75
CA ILE A 322 -18.47 11.12 16.28
C ILE A 322 -19.69 11.67 17.02
N ALA A 323 -19.52 12.79 17.71
CA ALA A 323 -20.62 13.61 18.20
C ALA A 323 -20.81 14.80 17.25
N ALA A 324 -21.97 14.87 16.63
CA ALA A 324 -22.31 15.94 15.70
C ALA A 324 -22.98 17.11 16.46
N PRO A 325 -22.97 18.33 15.88
CA PRO A 325 -23.86 19.39 16.32
C PRO A 325 -25.31 18.88 16.40
N GLY A 326 -26.03 19.22 17.47
CA GLY A 326 -27.38 18.76 17.75
C GLY A 326 -27.47 17.45 18.55
N THR A 327 -26.37 16.70 18.75
CA THR A 327 -26.40 15.50 19.61
C THR A 327 -26.88 15.88 21.02
N PRO A 328 -27.88 15.18 21.60
CA PRO A 328 -28.34 15.44 22.97
C PRO A 328 -27.23 15.31 24.00
N SER A 329 -27.15 16.25 24.96
CA SER A 329 -26.14 16.25 26.03
C SER A 329 -26.65 15.69 27.36
N GLY A 330 -27.82 15.04 27.36
CA GLY A 330 -28.54 14.67 28.58
C GLY A 330 -29.34 15.86 29.12
N SER A 331 -28.99 16.36 30.31
CA SER A 331 -29.67 17.47 30.98
C SER A 331 -29.21 18.87 30.54
N GLY A 332 -28.14 18.96 29.73
CA GLY A 332 -27.56 20.22 29.27
C GLY A 332 -28.00 20.63 27.85
N PRO A 333 -27.52 21.79 27.36
CA PRO A 333 -27.75 22.21 25.99
C PRO A 333 -27.20 21.17 25.01
N GLN A 334 -27.83 21.05 23.84
CA GLN A 334 -27.35 20.15 22.78
C GLN A 334 -25.89 20.45 22.42
N GLN A 335 -25.22 19.42 21.91
CA GLN A 335 -23.86 19.53 21.45
C GLN A 335 -23.77 20.59 20.36
N VAL A 336 -22.94 21.61 20.58
CA VAL A 336 -22.75 22.70 19.59
C VAL A 336 -21.66 22.33 18.60
N HIS A 337 -20.57 21.73 19.09
CA HIS A 337 -19.37 21.50 18.29
C HIS A 337 -19.28 20.06 17.81
N ARG A 338 -18.65 19.83 16.67
CA ARG A 338 -18.30 18.48 16.25
C ARG A 338 -17.10 17.97 17.07
N GLU A 339 -17.24 16.77 17.63
CA GLU A 339 -16.17 16.10 18.38
C GLU A 339 -15.96 14.69 17.83
N LEU A 340 -14.70 14.28 17.68
CA LEU A 340 -14.29 12.93 17.28
C LEU A 340 -13.49 12.31 18.44
N VAL A 341 -13.79 11.07 18.78
CA VAL A 341 -13.14 10.37 19.90
C VAL A 341 -12.57 9.04 19.44
N ILE A 342 -11.32 8.78 19.77
CA ILE A 342 -10.66 7.48 19.59
C ILE A 342 -10.29 6.88 20.94
N PHE A 343 -10.16 5.56 20.97
CA PHE A 343 -9.83 4.78 22.17
C PHE A 343 -8.53 3.98 21.99
N ASN A 344 -7.77 4.31 20.95
CA ASN A 344 -6.45 3.76 20.67
C ASN A 344 -5.57 4.89 20.12
N GLY A 345 -4.59 5.31 20.91
CA GLY A 345 -3.65 6.37 20.55
C GLY A 345 -2.98 6.23 19.18
N ALA A 346 -2.74 5.00 18.71
CA ALA A 346 -2.11 4.75 17.41
C ALA A 346 -3.01 5.13 16.22
N GLN A 347 -4.29 5.46 16.42
CA GLN A 347 -5.13 6.03 15.36
C GLN A 347 -4.82 7.50 15.06
N ALA A 348 -3.95 8.14 15.83
CA ALA A 348 -3.62 9.56 15.68
C ALA A 348 -2.11 9.78 15.57
N TYR A 349 -1.69 10.53 14.57
CA TYR A 349 -0.32 11.02 14.46
C TYR A 349 -0.29 12.55 14.64
N PRO A 350 0.41 13.08 15.66
CA PRO A 350 0.56 14.52 15.83
C PRO A 350 1.53 15.03 14.76
N GLU A 351 1.01 15.81 13.80
CA GLU A 351 1.78 16.29 12.64
C GLU A 351 2.58 17.55 12.99
N MET A 352 1.97 18.45 13.77
CA MET A 352 2.50 19.78 14.00
C MET A 352 1.87 20.44 15.23
N ILE A 353 2.67 21.24 15.93
CA ILE A 353 2.25 22.10 17.03
C ILE A 353 2.09 23.51 16.49
N VAL A 354 0.94 24.11 16.77
CA VAL A 354 0.62 25.49 16.40
C VAL A 354 0.45 26.29 17.69
N HIS A 355 1.42 27.15 17.97
CA HIS A 355 1.36 28.08 19.09
C HIS A 355 0.53 29.29 18.68
N ILE A 356 -0.39 29.69 19.56
CA ILE A 356 -1.38 30.72 19.29
C ILE A 356 -1.43 31.74 20.42
N ARG A 357 -1.85 32.95 20.06
CA ARG A 357 -2.17 34.02 20.98
C ARG A 357 -3.58 34.52 20.71
N ARG A 358 -4.38 34.69 21.77
CA ARG A 358 -5.69 35.35 21.65
C ARG A 358 -5.50 36.87 21.58
N PRO A 359 -6.40 37.60 20.90
CA PRO A 359 -6.42 39.07 20.98
C PRO A 359 -6.48 39.50 22.45
N THR A 360 -5.65 40.46 22.84
CA THR A 360 -5.88 41.20 24.09
C THR A 360 -7.06 42.14 23.87
N ASP A 361 -7.99 42.18 24.82
CA ASP A 361 -9.02 43.22 24.84
C ASP A 361 -8.30 44.57 24.90
N GLN A 362 -8.46 45.40 23.86
CA GLN A 362 -7.97 46.78 23.84
C GLN A 362 -8.90 47.70 24.62
#